data_AF-A0A7X9FEU4-F1
#
_entry.id   AF-A0A7X9FEU4-F1
#
_cell.length_a   1.000
_cell.length_b   1.000
_cell.length_c   1.000
_cell.angle_alpha   90.00
_cell.angle_beta   90.00
_cell.angle_gamma   90.00
#
_symmetry.space_group_name_H-M   'P 1'
#
loop_
_entity.id
_entity.type
_entity.pdbx_description
1 polymer ?
#
loop_
_entity_poly.entity_id
_entity_poly.type
_entity_poly.pdbx_seq_one_letter_code
_entity_poly.pdbx_strand_id
1 'polypeptide(L)' 'MAYNVHRFDLRMTADQGRLEQFLNGLKGDIVAIVPNVTVHFLWAHRVNFLLVVEKVS' A
#
# COMPACT_ATOMS: atom_id res chain seq x y z
N MET A 1 -13.26 3.51 17.84
CA MET A 1 -12.07 3.42 17.00
C MET A 1 -12.50 3.03 15.60
N ALA A 2 -12.16 3.83 14.61
CA ALA A 2 -12.52 3.59 13.22
C ALA A 2 -11.27 3.52 12.34
N TYR A 3 -11.33 2.65 11.33
CA TYR A 3 -10.22 2.38 10.42
C TYR A 3 -10.70 2.46 8.98
N ASN A 4 -9.88 3.08 8.13
CA ASN A 4 -10.00 2.98 6.69
C ASN A 4 -8.93 2.02 6.18
N VAL A 5 -9.28 1.21 5.17
CA VAL A 5 -8.35 0.33 4.48
C VAL A 5 -8.31 0.72 3.02
N HIS A 6 -7.15 1.19 2.59
CA HIS A 6 -6.93 1.67 1.24
C HIS A 6 -6.16 0.63 0.44
N ARG A 7 -6.66 0.29 -0.74
CA ARG A 7 -5.89 -0.47 -1.73
C ARG A 7 -5.12 0.50 -2.61
N PHE A 8 -3.80 0.36 -2.64
CA PHE A 8 -2.91 1.17 -3.45
C PHE A 8 -2.15 0.30 -4.44
N ASP A 9 -2.62 0.24 -5.68
CA ASP A 9 -1.92 -0.45 -6.76
C ASP A 9 -0.67 0.36 -7.15
N LEU A 10 0.50 -0.29 -7.22
CA LEU A 10 1.77 0.38 -7.56
C LEU A 10 2.80 -0.59 -8.15
N ARG A 11 3.71 -0.06 -8.98
CA ARG A 11 4.97 -0.71 -9.31
C ARG A 11 6.02 -0.32 -8.26
N MET A 12 6.35 -1.25 -7.35
CA MET A 12 7.24 -0.93 -6.21
C MET A 12 8.60 -0.33 -6.58
N THR A 13 9.13 -0.64 -7.77
CA THR A 13 10.43 -0.14 -8.23
C THR A 13 10.39 1.23 -8.90
N ALA A 14 9.21 1.74 -9.26
CA ALA A 14 9.06 2.96 -10.07
C ALA A 14 8.13 4.00 -9.45
N ASP A 15 7.16 3.57 -8.62
CA ASP A 15 6.06 4.41 -8.15
C ASP A 15 6.30 4.95 -6.72
N GLN A 16 7.55 5.06 -6.26
CA GLN A 16 7.86 5.57 -4.91
C GLN A 16 7.26 6.96 -4.67
N GLY A 17 7.42 7.90 -5.61
CA GLY A 17 6.85 9.24 -5.48
C GLY A 17 5.32 9.27 -5.44
N ARG A 18 4.65 8.33 -6.13
CA ARG A 18 3.18 8.23 -6.08
C ARG A 18 2.70 7.71 -4.73
N LEU A 19 3.44 6.76 -4.16
CA LEU A 19 3.17 6.27 -2.81
C LEU A 19 3.34 7.38 -1.78
N GLU A 20 4.41 8.16 -1.88
CA GLU A 20 4.65 9.31 -0.99
C GLU A 20 3.50 10.34 -1.05
N GLN A 21 3.06 10.72 -2.25
CA GLN A 21 1.92 11.62 -2.43
C GLN A 21 0.63 11.06 -1.84
N PHE A 22 0.38 9.77 -2.01
CA PHE A 22 -0.79 9.10 -1.42
C PHE A 22 -0.76 9.15 0.11
N LEU A 23 0.37 8.78 0.73
CA LEU A 23 0.51 8.76 2.19
C LEU A 23 0.38 10.15 2.80
N ASN A 24 0.98 11.16 2.18
CA ASN A 24 0.90 12.56 2.61
C ASN A 24 -0.52 13.17 2.47
N GLY A 25 -1.41 12.51 1.72
CA GLY A 25 -2.81 12.92 1.58
C GLY A 25 -3.76 12.35 2.65
N LEU A 26 -3.30 11.38 3.45
CA LEU A 26 -4.11 10.77 4.52
C LEU A 26 -4.26 11.73 5.71
N LYS A 27 -5.41 11.67 6.39
CA LYS A 27 -5.74 12.58 7.50
C LYS A 27 -5.55 11.92 8.86
N GLY A 28 -5.67 10.61 8.92
CA GLY A 28 -5.47 9.79 10.11
C GLY A 28 -4.07 9.20 10.19
N ASP A 29 -3.85 8.42 11.24
CA ASP A 29 -2.56 7.78 11.50
C ASP A 29 -2.43 6.50 10.68
N ILE A 30 -1.34 6.36 9.92
CA ILE A 30 -1.02 5.11 9.23
C ILE A 30 -0.52 4.11 10.28
N VAL A 31 -1.28 3.03 10.47
CA VAL A 31 -0.97 1.99 11.48
C VAL A 31 -0.39 0.72 10.87
N ALA A 32 -0.60 0.49 9.57
CA ALA A 32 -0.01 -0.64 8.85
C ALA A 32 0.07 -0.40 7.34
N ILE A 33 1.11 -0.96 6.71
CA ILE A 33 1.24 -1.08 5.25
C ILE A 33 1.56 -2.54 4.95
N VAL A 34 0.65 -3.23 4.27
CA VAL A 34 0.75 -4.68 3.99
C VAL A 34 0.89 -4.90 2.49
N PRO A 35 2.03 -5.44 2.01
CA PRO A 35 2.19 -5.74 0.60
C PRO A 35 1.46 -7.03 0.22
N ASN A 36 0.72 -7.00 -0.89
CA ASN A 36 0.25 -8.20 -1.56
C ASN A 36 1.21 -8.59 -2.68
N VAL A 37 1.98 -9.65 -2.44
CA VAL A 37 2.95 -10.19 -3.40
C VAL A 37 2.45 -11.53 -3.91
N THR A 38 2.26 -11.65 -5.22
CA THR A 38 1.98 -12.94 -5.86
C THR A 38 3.29 -13.53 -6.36
N VAL A 39 3.62 -14.72 -5.88
CA VAL A 39 4.73 -15.51 -6.41
C VAL A 39 4.18 -16.30 -7.60
N HIS A 40 4.59 -15.93 -8.81
CA HIS A 40 4.30 -16.72 -10.00
C HIS A 40 5.35 -17.82 -10.22
N PHE A 41 4.99 -18.84 -10.99
CA PHE A 41 5.87 -19.94 -11.37
C PHE A 41 7.17 -19.39 -12.02
N LEU A 42 8.34 -19.97 -11.68
CA LEU A 42 9.68 -19.54 -12.10
C LEU A 42 10.24 -18.24 -11.46
N TRP A 43 9.98 -17.97 -10.16
CA TRP A 43 10.63 -16.88 -9.40
C TRP A 43 10.29 -15.44 -9.86
N ALA A 44 9.26 -15.27 -10.71
CA ALA A 44 8.74 -13.96 -11.03
C ALA A 44 7.85 -13.44 -9.88
N HIS A 45 8.41 -12.57 -9.05
CA HIS A 45 7.64 -11.87 -8.03
C HIS A 45 6.94 -10.67 -8.66
N ARG A 46 5.60 -10.68 -8.67
CA ARG A 46 4.82 -9.47 -9.00
C ARG A 46 4.16 -8.98 -7.72
N VAL A 47 4.55 -7.79 -7.27
CA VAL A 47 3.77 -7.07 -6.26
C VAL A 47 2.56 -6.50 -6.99
N ASN A 48 1.36 -6.80 -6.48
CA ASN A 48 0.13 -6.36 -7.11
C ASN A 48 -0.31 -5.00 -6.53
N PHE A 49 -0.34 -4.87 -5.20
CA PHE A 49 -0.77 -3.66 -4.50
C PHE A 49 -0.33 -3.66 -3.03
N LEU A 50 -0.46 -2.51 -2.38
CA LEU A 50 -0.37 -2.35 -0.93
C LEU A 50 -1.78 -2.19 -0.34
N LEU A 51 -2.00 -2.75 0.84
CA LEU A 51 -3.08 -2.33 1.73
C LEU A 51 -2.51 -1.36 2.75
N VAL A 52 -3.06 -0.15 2.80
CA VAL A 52 -2.68 0.88 3.78
C VAL A 52 -3.83 1.03 4.77
N VAL A 53 -3.55 0.79 6.05
CA VAL A 53 -4.54 0.90 7.12
C VAL A 53 -4.33 2.23 7.84
N GLU A 54 -5.36 3.06 7.82
CA GLU A 54 -5.41 4.39 8.44
C GLU A 54 -6.40 4.36 9.61
N LYS A 55 -5.98 4.82 10.78
CA LYS A 55 -6.86 5.03 11.93
C LYS A 55 -7.42 6.46 11.89
N VAL A 56 -8.74 6.60 11.88
CA VAL A 56 -9.43 7.91 11.74
C VAL A 56 -10.17 8.38 13.00
N SER A 57 -10.38 7.50 13.99
CA SER A 57 -10.86 7.84 15.34
C SER A 57 -10.47 6.79 16.37
#